data_AF-A0A1G3AHU8-F1
#
_entry.id   AF-A0A1G3AHU8-F1
#
_cell.length_a   1.000
_cell.length_b   1.000
_cell.length_c   1.000
_cell.angle_alpha   90.00
_cell.angle_beta   90.00
_cell.angle_gamma   90.00
#
_symmetry.space_group_name_H-M   'P 1'
#
loop_
_entity.id
_entity.type
_entity.pdbx_description
1 polymer ?
#
loop_
_entity_poly.entity_id
_entity_poly.type
_entity_poly.pdbx_seq_one_letter_code
_entity_poly.pdbx_strand_id
1 'polypeptide(L)'
;MDAGFKYSFYTNNREFTFQDSKGTRTDVTSFSDRTEVRDSNYEKIREQVEILYYRYGQQGSADEFAVYLCKYTEPYQVVLARMPRGDTLDATLNEAQKYISDFKRDSDYEVLRKLRPIDSLIAPDILYKLTHHFKDLEWKNLKNPKWQDYFIFEARQMVHFSLSRTGVILKSEVRMGVAAGMPDPRREQPRHFYFDRPFLIYVKKRGPDYSPFFAMWVDNAELLEKF
;
A
#
# COMPACT_ATOMS: atom_id res chain seq x y z
N MET A 1 -12.64 10.64 1.43
CA MET A 1 -11.58 10.82 2.45
C MET A 1 -10.35 11.22 1.70
N ASP A 2 -9.70 12.31 2.10
CA ASP A 2 -8.39 12.69 1.57
C ASP A 2 -7.28 12.24 2.54
N ALA A 3 -6.18 11.78 1.96
CA ALA A 3 -5.02 11.13 2.56
C ALA A 3 -3.81 11.28 1.61
N GLY A 4 -3.44 12.52 1.30
CA GLY A 4 -2.44 12.85 0.28
C GLY A 4 -0.99 12.60 0.63
N PHE A 5 -0.20 12.48 -0.44
CA PHE A 5 1.25 12.49 -0.32
C PHE A 5 1.76 13.93 -0.26
N LYS A 6 2.79 14.12 0.56
CA LYS A 6 3.46 15.40 0.81
C LYS A 6 4.24 15.87 -0.41
N TYR A 7 4.94 14.94 -1.05
CA TYR A 7 5.60 15.11 -2.33
C TYR A 7 4.98 14.08 -3.29
N SER A 8 4.66 14.50 -4.52
CA SER A 8 4.12 13.58 -5.51
C SER A 8 5.23 12.70 -6.08
N PHE A 9 5.01 11.40 -6.20
CA PHE A 9 5.88 10.51 -6.96
C PHE A 9 5.93 10.92 -8.45
N TYR A 10 6.92 10.45 -9.18
CA TYR A 10 7.01 10.67 -10.62
C TYR A 10 6.14 9.65 -11.36
N THR A 11 5.57 10.05 -12.50
CA THR A 11 4.96 9.08 -13.44
C THR A 11 6.05 8.19 -14.00
N ASN A 12 5.84 6.88 -14.02
CA ASN A 12 6.70 5.95 -14.73
C ASN A 12 6.26 5.90 -16.20
N ASN A 13 7.00 6.58 -17.08
CA ASN A 13 6.68 6.69 -18.51
C ASN A 13 7.07 5.41 -19.30
N ARG A 14 6.98 4.23 -18.68
CA ARG A 14 7.40 2.93 -19.22
C ARG A 14 6.38 1.87 -18.81
N GLU A 15 6.15 0.92 -19.69
CA GLU A 15 5.30 -0.25 -19.43
C GLU A 15 5.70 -0.92 -18.11
N PHE A 16 4.71 -1.16 -17.24
CA PHE A 16 4.88 -1.89 -16.01
C PHE A 16 3.95 -3.09 -16.04
N THR A 17 4.49 -4.28 -16.35
CA THR A 17 3.66 -5.48 -16.45
C THR A 17 3.27 -5.98 -15.07
N PHE A 18 1.98 -5.91 -14.75
CA PHE A 18 1.39 -6.66 -13.65
C PHE A 18 1.15 -8.11 -14.07
N GLN A 19 1.47 -9.07 -13.21
CA GLN A 19 1.16 -10.49 -13.38
C GLN A 19 0.21 -10.96 -12.27
N ASP A 20 -0.96 -11.51 -12.60
CA ASP A 20 -1.93 -12.03 -11.62
C ASP A 20 -1.57 -13.44 -11.08
N SER A 21 -2.32 -13.94 -10.10
CA SER A 21 -2.12 -15.29 -9.53
C SER A 21 -2.35 -16.45 -10.53
N LYS A 22 -2.97 -16.20 -11.68
CA LYS A 22 -3.16 -17.16 -12.78
C LYS A 22 -2.03 -17.09 -13.81
N GLY A 23 -1.12 -16.13 -13.66
CA GLY A 23 -0.02 -15.86 -14.58
C GLY A 23 -0.38 -14.92 -15.73
N THR A 24 -1.61 -14.39 -15.79
CA THR A 24 -2.04 -13.39 -16.79
C THR A 24 -1.18 -12.15 -16.64
N ARG A 25 -0.66 -11.64 -17.76
CA ARG A 25 0.15 -10.42 -17.80
C ARG A 25 -0.67 -9.26 -18.38
N THR A 26 -0.56 -8.07 -17.80
CA THR A 26 -1.20 -6.85 -18.30
C THR A 26 -0.34 -5.65 -17.95
N ASP A 27 -0.07 -4.81 -18.94
CA ASP A 27 0.73 -3.61 -18.77
C ASP A 27 -0.15 -2.44 -18.30
N VAL A 28 0.29 -1.78 -17.23
CA VAL A 28 -0.49 -0.79 -16.48
C VAL A 28 0.31 0.50 -16.27
N THR A 29 -0.40 1.62 -16.13
CA THR A 29 0.23 2.88 -15.70
C THR A 29 0.73 2.75 -14.27
N SER A 30 1.82 3.45 -13.97
CA SER A 30 2.46 3.37 -12.66
C SER A 30 3.19 4.65 -12.28
N PHE A 31 3.50 4.76 -10.99
CA PHE A 31 4.32 5.82 -10.42
C PHE A 31 5.53 5.25 -9.67
N SER A 32 6.60 6.04 -9.57
CA SER A 32 7.85 5.58 -8.97
C SER A 32 8.61 6.64 -8.16
N ASP A 33 9.57 6.16 -7.37
CA ASP A 33 10.56 6.95 -6.63
C ASP A 33 11.71 7.50 -7.51
N ARG A 34 11.66 7.28 -8.82
CA ARG A 34 12.74 7.60 -9.77
C ARG A 34 12.22 8.42 -10.96
N THR A 35 13.14 9.16 -11.56
CA THR A 35 12.95 10.04 -12.72
C THR A 35 14.27 10.09 -13.48
N GLU A 36 14.20 10.30 -14.79
CA GLU A 36 15.38 10.43 -15.66
C GLU A 36 16.14 11.74 -15.38
N VAL A 37 15.42 12.79 -14.97
CA VAL A 37 15.99 14.06 -14.50
C VAL A 37 15.56 14.29 -13.06
N ARG A 38 16.52 14.27 -12.12
CA ARG A 38 16.26 14.51 -10.69
C ARG A 38 15.95 15.99 -10.44
N ASP A 39 14.80 16.27 -9.81
CA ASP A 39 14.43 17.61 -9.36
C ASP A 39 14.74 17.82 -7.86
N SER A 40 14.38 18.99 -7.33
CA SER A 40 14.57 19.34 -5.91
C SER A 40 13.69 18.54 -4.94
N ASN A 41 12.77 17.71 -5.44
CA ASN A 41 11.91 16.84 -4.64
C ASN A 41 12.39 15.39 -4.60
N TYR A 42 13.36 14.98 -5.43
CA TYR A 42 13.82 13.59 -5.55
C TYR A 42 14.10 12.92 -4.20
N GLU A 43 15.03 13.46 -3.40
CA GLU A 43 15.34 12.89 -2.09
C GLU A 43 14.15 13.03 -1.11
N LYS A 44 13.33 14.09 -1.24
CA LYS A 44 12.14 14.31 -0.39
C LYS A 44 11.06 13.22 -0.60
N ILE A 45 10.88 12.78 -1.85
CA ILE A 45 9.98 11.68 -2.24
C ILE A 45 10.51 10.34 -1.68
N ARG A 46 11.83 10.15 -1.59
CA ARG A 46 12.42 8.98 -0.93
C ARG A 46 12.27 9.06 0.59
N GLU A 47 12.52 10.24 1.17
CA GLU A 47 12.38 10.51 2.60
C GLU A 47 10.95 10.26 3.11
N GLN A 48 9.89 10.49 2.32
CA GLN A 48 8.52 10.24 2.78
C GLN A 48 8.15 8.76 2.86
N VAL A 49 8.85 7.87 2.17
CA VAL A 49 8.57 6.42 2.20
C VAL A 49 9.12 5.80 3.49
N GLU A 50 8.34 4.92 4.11
CA GLU A 50 8.81 4.06 5.19
C GLU A 50 8.56 2.58 4.84
N ILE A 51 9.62 1.79 4.86
CA ILE A 51 9.59 0.35 4.67
C ILE A 51 9.21 -0.31 5.99
N LEU A 52 8.02 -0.91 6.04
CA LEU A 52 7.46 -1.51 7.26
C LEU A 52 7.90 -2.96 7.46
N TYR A 53 8.29 -3.64 6.38
CA TYR A 53 8.78 -5.02 6.33
C TYR A 53 9.54 -5.25 5.02
N TYR A 54 10.59 -6.07 5.02
CA TYR A 54 11.22 -6.64 3.82
C TYR A 54 11.79 -8.03 4.10
N ARG A 55 11.58 -8.99 3.18
CA ARG A 55 12.17 -10.34 3.15
C ARG A 55 12.65 -10.64 1.73
N TYR A 56 13.94 -10.95 1.57
CA TYR A 56 14.48 -11.40 0.29
C TYR A 56 13.84 -12.73 -0.13
N GLY A 57 13.50 -12.84 -1.42
CA GLY A 57 12.98 -14.08 -1.99
C GLY A 57 13.99 -15.22 -1.88
N GLN A 58 13.49 -16.45 -1.70
CA GLN A 58 14.32 -17.66 -1.66
C GLN A 58 14.08 -18.48 -2.92
N GLN A 59 15.18 -18.81 -3.62
CA GLN A 59 15.27 -19.70 -4.79
C GLN A 59 13.98 -19.86 -5.63
N GLY A 60 13.54 -18.78 -6.27
CA GLY A 60 12.37 -18.77 -7.16
C GLY A 60 11.11 -18.08 -6.59
N SER A 61 11.05 -17.81 -5.29
CA SER A 61 10.05 -16.88 -4.74
C SER A 61 10.39 -15.43 -5.09
N ALA A 62 9.38 -14.58 -5.19
CA ALA A 62 9.58 -13.13 -5.21
C ALA A 62 9.97 -12.63 -3.80
N ASP A 63 10.57 -11.44 -3.72
CA ASP A 63 10.73 -10.73 -2.44
C ASP A 63 9.38 -10.29 -1.87
N GLU A 64 9.31 -10.19 -0.55
CA GLU A 64 8.12 -9.72 0.16
C GLU A 64 8.42 -8.43 0.92
N PHE A 65 7.44 -7.55 1.02
CA PHE A 65 7.60 -6.27 1.69
C PHE A 65 6.26 -5.61 2.01
N ALA A 66 6.28 -4.70 2.97
CA ALA A 66 5.21 -3.74 3.21
C ALA A 66 5.77 -2.32 3.20
N VAL A 67 5.09 -1.40 2.51
CA VAL A 67 5.53 -0.03 2.28
C VAL A 67 4.44 0.96 2.69
N TYR A 68 4.79 1.91 3.55
CA TYR A 68 3.99 3.11 3.81
C TYR A 68 4.45 4.20 2.83
N LEU A 69 3.60 4.52 1.86
CA LEU A 69 3.97 5.41 0.75
C LEU A 69 4.24 6.87 1.16
N CYS A 70 3.71 7.34 2.29
CA CYS A 70 3.98 8.69 2.80
C CYS A 70 3.79 8.79 4.33
N LYS A 71 4.90 8.79 5.07
CA LYS A 71 4.97 8.95 6.54
C LYS A 71 4.57 10.33 7.08
N TYR A 72 3.98 11.18 6.23
CA TYR A 72 3.41 12.48 6.59
C TYR A 72 1.93 12.60 6.22
N THR A 73 1.33 11.55 5.65
CA THR A 73 -0.12 11.45 5.51
C THR A 73 -0.70 11.21 6.90
N GLU A 74 -1.54 12.13 7.37
CA GLU A 74 -2.20 12.08 8.67
C GLU A 74 -3.69 12.41 8.53
N PRO A 75 -4.57 11.85 9.38
CA PRO A 75 -4.31 10.84 10.41
C PRO A 75 -4.18 9.41 9.86
N TYR A 76 -4.09 9.23 8.53
CA TYR A 76 -4.23 7.93 7.87
C TYR A 76 -2.91 7.31 7.40
N GLN A 77 -2.75 6.02 7.66
CA GLN A 77 -1.68 5.19 7.11
C GLN A 77 -2.23 4.41 5.91
N VAL A 78 -1.72 4.69 4.71
CA VAL A 78 -1.95 3.91 3.47
C VAL A 78 -0.77 2.96 3.30
N VAL A 79 -1.02 1.65 3.33
CA VAL A 79 0.01 0.61 3.20
C VAL A 79 -0.28 -0.29 2.01
N LEU A 80 0.75 -0.57 1.23
CA LEU A 80 0.76 -1.63 0.21
C LEU A 80 1.72 -2.73 0.68
N ALA A 81 1.36 -3.99 0.54
CA ALA A 81 2.21 -5.13 0.91
C ALA A 81 2.18 -6.26 -0.13
N ARG A 82 3.34 -6.59 -0.70
CA ARG A 82 3.54 -7.75 -1.58
C ARG A 82 4.00 -8.90 -0.69
N MET A 83 3.16 -9.91 -0.51
CA MET A 83 3.34 -11.05 0.41
C MET A 83 2.40 -12.19 -0.01
N PRO A 84 2.52 -13.41 0.53
CA PRO A 84 1.51 -14.44 0.37
C PRO A 84 0.12 -13.97 0.82
N ARG A 85 -0.92 -14.51 0.20
CA ARG A 85 -2.31 -14.31 0.60
C ARG A 85 -2.72 -15.42 1.59
N GLY A 86 -3.30 -15.05 2.72
CA GLY A 86 -3.96 -16.01 3.62
C GLY A 86 -5.37 -16.38 3.14
N ASP A 87 -5.96 -17.43 3.71
CA ASP A 87 -7.28 -17.95 3.34
C ASP A 87 -8.39 -16.88 3.38
N THR A 88 -8.24 -15.90 4.26
CA THR A 88 -9.13 -14.73 4.38
C THR A 88 -8.34 -13.42 4.30
N LEU A 89 -9.04 -12.33 3.97
CA LEU A 89 -8.46 -10.98 4.00
C LEU A 89 -8.03 -10.59 5.42
N ASP A 90 -8.77 -11.02 6.45
CA ASP A 90 -8.41 -10.82 7.86
C ASP A 90 -7.13 -11.58 8.25
N ALA A 91 -7.00 -12.85 7.87
CA ALA A 91 -5.77 -13.62 8.07
C ALA A 91 -4.56 -12.94 7.40
N THR A 92 -4.75 -12.45 6.16
CA THR A 92 -3.72 -11.72 5.40
C THR A 92 -3.33 -10.40 6.10
N LEU A 93 -4.29 -9.66 6.66
CA LEU A 93 -4.04 -8.42 7.42
C LEU A 93 -3.29 -8.69 8.73
N ASN A 94 -3.68 -9.74 9.45
CA ASN A 94 -3.06 -10.15 10.71
C ASN A 94 -1.62 -10.64 10.49
N GLU A 95 -1.36 -11.42 9.44
CA GLU A 95 -0.02 -11.82 9.03
C GLU A 95 0.83 -10.60 8.63
N ALA A 96 0.26 -9.65 7.88
CA ALA A 96 0.94 -8.38 7.56
C ALA A 96 1.30 -7.58 8.82
N GLN A 97 0.39 -7.45 9.79
CA GLN A 97 0.70 -6.75 11.05
C GLN A 97 1.78 -7.50 11.86
N LYS A 98 1.81 -8.84 11.81
CA LYS A 98 2.85 -9.66 12.44
C LYS A 98 4.22 -9.40 11.82
N TYR A 99 4.37 -9.54 10.50
CA TYR A 99 5.66 -9.29 9.82
C TYR A 99 6.19 -7.87 10.07
N ILE A 100 5.31 -6.86 10.07
CA ILE A 100 5.67 -5.47 10.39
C ILE A 100 6.09 -5.31 11.86
N SER A 101 5.47 -6.05 12.78
CA SER A 101 5.79 -6.00 14.22
C SER A 101 7.07 -6.75 14.59
N ASP A 102 7.37 -7.84 13.88
CA ASP A 102 8.60 -8.61 14.06
C ASP A 102 9.80 -7.87 13.41
N PHE A 103 9.64 -7.29 12.22
CA PHE A 103 10.67 -6.47 11.54
C PHE A 103 11.09 -5.22 12.35
N LYS A 104 10.18 -4.65 13.15
CA LYS A 104 10.47 -3.57 14.11
C LYS A 104 11.39 -3.94 15.26
N ARG A 105 11.68 -5.24 15.47
CA ARG A 105 12.62 -5.73 16.49
C ARG A 105 14.03 -5.98 15.93
N ASP A 106 14.24 -5.77 14.63
CA ASP A 106 15.56 -5.88 14.01
C ASP A 106 16.49 -4.76 14.51
N SER A 107 17.73 -5.11 14.85
CA SER A 107 18.76 -4.16 15.31
C SER A 107 18.99 -3.02 14.31
N ASP A 108 18.74 -3.28 13.04
CA ASP A 108 19.01 -2.37 11.93
C ASP A 108 17.74 -1.66 11.42
N TYR A 109 16.61 -1.77 12.13
CA TYR A 109 15.31 -1.19 11.72
C TYR A 109 15.42 0.28 11.29
N GLU A 110 16.16 1.12 12.01
CA GLU A 110 16.36 2.54 11.66
C GLU A 110 17.13 2.81 10.35
N VAL A 111 17.82 1.80 9.82
CA VAL A 111 18.45 1.81 8.49
C VAL A 111 17.53 1.13 7.48
N LEU A 112 17.03 -0.07 7.81
CA LEU A 112 16.22 -0.91 6.93
C LEU A 112 14.87 -0.28 6.59
N ARG A 113 14.26 0.51 7.49
CA ARG A 113 12.97 1.19 7.26
C ARG A 113 13.03 2.36 6.26
N LYS A 114 14.22 2.77 5.84
CA LYS A 114 14.41 3.88 4.89
C LYS A 114 14.53 3.34 3.46
N LEU A 115 13.97 4.06 2.49
CA LEU A 115 14.18 3.79 1.06
C LEU A 115 15.57 4.33 0.65
N ARG A 116 16.59 3.47 0.65
CA ARG A 116 18.01 3.85 0.45
C ARG A 116 18.24 4.36 -0.99
N PRO A 117 19.33 5.09 -1.27
CA PRO A 117 19.62 5.57 -2.63
C PRO A 117 19.72 4.47 -3.71
N ILE A 118 20.11 3.25 -3.34
CA ILE A 118 20.20 2.09 -4.24
C ILE A 118 18.84 1.40 -4.50
N ASP A 119 17.85 1.61 -3.63
CA ASP A 119 16.53 0.97 -3.71
C ASP A 119 15.64 1.59 -4.81
N SER A 120 14.57 0.89 -5.17
CA SER A 120 13.58 1.35 -6.16
C SER A 120 12.18 0.94 -5.76
N LEU A 121 11.20 1.79 -6.03
CA LEU A 121 9.78 1.62 -5.70
C LEU A 121 8.94 1.95 -6.92
N ILE A 122 8.11 0.99 -7.36
CA ILE A 122 7.14 1.18 -8.45
C ILE A 122 5.81 0.58 -8.00
N ALA A 123 4.75 1.38 -8.07
CA ALA A 123 3.38 0.96 -7.78
C ALA A 123 2.46 1.35 -8.96
N PRO A 124 1.47 0.51 -9.32
CA PRO A 124 0.53 0.86 -10.36
C PRO A 124 -0.42 1.97 -9.90
N ASP A 125 -0.94 2.75 -10.85
CA ASP A 125 -2.08 3.63 -10.60
C ASP A 125 -3.38 2.78 -10.58
N ILE A 126 -4.29 3.11 -9.65
CA ILE A 126 -5.42 2.26 -9.27
C ILE A 126 -6.70 3.10 -9.22
N LEU A 127 -7.76 2.64 -9.88
CA LEU A 127 -9.06 3.31 -9.88
C LEU A 127 -10.20 2.31 -9.66
N TYR A 128 -10.65 2.22 -8.41
CA TYR A 128 -11.72 1.30 -8.02
C TYR A 128 -13.01 2.04 -7.67
N LYS A 129 -14.11 1.64 -8.31
CA LYS A 129 -15.46 2.15 -8.09
C LYS A 129 -16.42 0.97 -7.99
N LEU A 130 -16.78 0.56 -6.77
CA LEU A 130 -17.78 -0.47 -6.51
C LEU A 130 -19.05 0.14 -5.91
N THR A 131 -20.21 -0.28 -6.41
CA THR A 131 -21.48 -0.17 -5.70
C THR A 131 -21.97 -1.58 -5.38
N HIS A 132 -22.08 -1.91 -4.10
CA HIS A 132 -22.61 -3.18 -3.62
C HIS A 132 -24.01 -2.99 -3.01
N HIS A 133 -24.91 -3.94 -3.27
CA HIS A 133 -26.26 -3.99 -2.69
C HIS A 133 -26.37 -5.23 -1.81
N PHE A 134 -26.47 -5.03 -0.50
CA PHE A 134 -26.71 -6.09 0.46
C PHE A 134 -28.20 -6.47 0.48
N LYS A 135 -28.68 -7.07 -0.61
CA LYS A 135 -30.08 -7.54 -0.75
C LYS A 135 -30.52 -8.46 0.39
N ASP A 136 -29.57 -9.22 0.97
CA ASP A 136 -29.79 -10.06 2.14
C ASP A 136 -30.00 -9.29 3.46
N LEU A 137 -29.81 -7.97 3.48
CA LEU A 137 -30.13 -7.08 4.61
C LEU A 137 -31.40 -6.25 4.34
N GLU A 138 -31.74 -6.03 3.08
CA GLU A 138 -32.95 -5.31 2.66
C GLU A 138 -34.22 -6.05 3.12
N TRP A 139 -35.26 -5.29 3.44
CA TRP A 139 -36.56 -5.75 3.95
C TRP A 139 -36.55 -6.51 5.28
N LYS A 140 -35.42 -6.54 6.00
CA LYS A 140 -35.33 -7.12 7.35
C LYS A 140 -35.58 -6.08 8.43
N ASN A 141 -36.42 -6.44 9.42
CA ASN A 141 -36.73 -5.59 10.57
C ASN A 141 -35.53 -5.39 11.50
N LEU A 142 -35.45 -4.23 12.13
CA LEU A 142 -34.45 -3.92 13.15
C LEU A 142 -34.77 -4.64 14.46
N LYS A 143 -33.81 -5.43 14.96
CA LYS A 143 -34.00 -6.26 16.17
C LYS A 143 -33.99 -5.49 17.50
N ASN A 144 -33.78 -4.17 17.47
CA ASN A 144 -33.74 -3.34 18.67
C ASN A 144 -35.16 -3.08 19.21
N PRO A 145 -35.45 -3.27 20.52
CA PRO A 145 -36.82 -3.19 21.07
C PRO A 145 -37.59 -1.89 20.80
N LYS A 146 -36.90 -0.75 20.62
CA LYS A 146 -37.53 0.56 20.31
C LYS A 146 -37.79 0.79 18.81
N TRP A 147 -37.44 -0.16 17.94
CA TRP A 147 -37.41 -0.01 16.48
C TRP A 147 -37.98 -1.24 15.74
N GLN A 148 -38.76 -2.10 16.39
CA GLN A 148 -39.17 -3.40 15.82
C GLN A 148 -40.07 -3.28 14.58
N ASP A 149 -40.82 -2.18 14.46
CA ASP A 149 -41.68 -1.86 13.31
C ASP A 149 -40.90 -1.24 12.13
N TYR A 150 -39.61 -0.96 12.28
CA TYR A 150 -38.75 -0.39 11.24
C TYR A 150 -37.95 -1.49 10.55
N PHE A 151 -37.80 -1.38 9.22
CA PHE A 151 -37.03 -2.28 8.38
C PHE A 151 -35.99 -1.54 7.54
N ILE A 152 -34.99 -2.26 7.06
CA ILE A 152 -33.95 -1.74 6.18
C ILE A 152 -34.51 -1.67 4.75
N PHE A 153 -34.96 -0.51 4.28
CA PHE A 153 -35.50 -0.35 2.92
C PHE A 153 -34.43 -0.53 1.83
N GLU A 154 -33.22 -0.02 2.04
CA GLU A 154 -32.07 -0.17 1.14
C GLU A 154 -30.78 -0.39 1.95
N ALA A 155 -29.91 -1.27 1.47
CA ALA A 155 -28.61 -1.56 2.09
C ALA A 155 -27.48 -1.46 1.06
N ARG A 156 -27.23 -0.24 0.57
CA ARG A 156 -26.22 0.05 -0.46
C ARG A 156 -24.90 0.54 0.16
N GLN A 157 -23.77 -0.02 -0.28
CA GLN A 157 -22.43 0.49 0.00
C GLN A 157 -21.79 0.98 -1.30
N MET A 158 -21.23 2.19 -1.29
CA MET A 158 -20.48 2.74 -2.42
C MET A 158 -19.03 2.98 -1.99
N VAL A 159 -18.09 2.39 -2.71
CA VAL A 159 -16.65 2.50 -2.49
C VAL A 159 -16.03 3.14 -3.71
N HIS A 160 -15.45 4.32 -3.53
CA HIS A 160 -14.57 4.96 -4.51
C HIS A 160 -13.18 5.07 -3.87
N PHE A 161 -12.23 4.32 -4.42
CA PHE A 161 -10.83 4.32 -4.00
C PHE A 161 -9.97 4.63 -5.23
N SER A 162 -9.06 5.58 -5.09
CA SER A 162 -8.02 5.83 -6.07
C SER A 162 -6.66 5.91 -5.39
N LEU A 163 -5.65 5.37 -6.05
CA LEU A 163 -4.26 5.52 -5.67
C LEU A 163 -3.48 5.95 -6.90
N SER A 164 -2.79 7.08 -6.80
CA SER A 164 -1.93 7.58 -7.86
C SER A 164 -0.68 8.24 -7.28
N ARG A 165 0.19 8.76 -8.16
CA ARG A 165 1.42 9.46 -7.77
C ARG A 165 1.25 10.62 -6.78
N THR A 166 0.06 11.22 -6.67
CA THR A 166 -0.24 12.30 -5.70
C THR A 166 -0.77 11.79 -4.34
N GLY A 167 -0.97 10.49 -4.21
CA GLY A 167 -1.72 9.88 -3.12
C GLY A 167 -3.20 10.26 -3.23
N VAL A 168 -3.78 10.65 -2.10
CA VAL A 168 -5.18 11.10 -2.02
C VAL A 168 -5.30 12.54 -1.47
N ILE A 169 -4.46 13.52 -1.92
CA ILE A 169 -4.52 14.99 -1.64
C ILE A 169 -4.34 15.45 -0.14
N LEU A 170 -3.59 16.48 0.32
CA LEU A 170 -2.53 17.43 -0.15
C LEU A 170 -2.24 18.39 1.05
N LYS A 171 -1.06 18.88 1.50
CA LYS A 171 0.42 18.70 1.41
C LYS A 171 1.08 19.49 2.59
N SER A 172 2.28 19.13 3.12
CA SER A 172 3.10 20.03 4.00
C SER A 172 4.55 19.52 4.26
N GLU A 173 5.60 20.38 4.26
CA GLU A 173 7.05 20.08 4.08
C GLU A 173 7.87 19.59 5.32
N VAL A 174 9.17 19.18 5.15
CA VAL A 174 10.32 19.02 6.11
C VAL A 174 11.38 17.99 5.59
N ARG A 175 12.66 18.05 6.06
CA ARG A 175 13.88 17.27 5.69
C ARG A 175 14.63 16.64 6.90
N MET A 176 15.46 15.59 6.72
CA MET A 176 16.71 15.38 7.52
C MET A 176 17.75 14.40 6.92
N GLY A 177 19.03 14.50 7.33
CA GLY A 177 20.18 13.74 6.79
C GLY A 177 20.56 12.42 7.49
N VAL A 178 21.68 11.80 7.07
CA VAL A 178 22.09 10.42 7.46
C VAL A 178 23.63 10.31 7.61
N ALA A 179 24.10 9.40 8.48
CA ALA A 179 25.50 8.97 8.62
C ALA A 179 25.66 7.45 8.40
N ALA A 180 26.86 6.98 8.09
CA ALA A 180 27.13 5.59 7.66
C ALA A 180 27.76 4.70 8.75
N GLY A 181 27.70 3.38 8.54
CA GLY A 181 28.31 2.35 9.39
C GLY A 181 28.60 1.06 8.61
N MET A 182 29.25 0.09 9.27
CA MET A 182 29.86 -1.11 8.66
C MET A 182 28.94 -1.97 7.74
N PRO A 183 29.54 -2.76 6.83
CA PRO A 183 28.81 -3.55 5.84
C PRO A 183 28.01 -4.72 6.46
N ASP A 184 26.87 -5.00 5.84
CA ASP A 184 25.95 -6.10 6.09
C ASP A 184 25.33 -6.42 4.72
N PRO A 185 25.24 -7.69 4.28
CA PRO A 185 24.68 -8.03 2.96
C PRO A 185 23.27 -7.45 2.72
N ARG A 186 22.45 -7.31 3.77
CA ARG A 186 21.13 -6.65 3.70
C ARG A 186 21.26 -5.17 3.33
N ARG A 187 22.34 -4.51 3.76
CA ARG A 187 22.68 -3.10 3.47
C ARG A 187 23.29 -2.88 2.09
N GLU A 188 23.95 -3.89 1.51
CA GLU A 188 24.67 -3.80 0.23
C GLU A 188 23.79 -4.07 -1.00
N GLN A 189 22.92 -5.10 -0.95
CA GLN A 189 22.07 -5.44 -2.09
C GLN A 189 20.91 -4.44 -2.25
N PRO A 190 20.55 -4.01 -3.48
CA PRO A 190 19.41 -3.13 -3.73
C PRO A 190 18.09 -3.88 -3.53
N ARG A 191 17.06 -3.18 -3.03
CA ARG A 191 15.70 -3.73 -2.88
C ARG A 191 14.76 -3.18 -3.94
N HIS A 192 13.95 -4.06 -4.51
CA HIS A 192 13.00 -3.76 -5.57
C HIS A 192 11.56 -3.87 -5.06
N PHE A 193 11.04 -2.73 -4.59
CA PHE A 193 9.67 -2.59 -4.09
C PHE A 193 8.70 -2.41 -5.26
N TYR A 194 8.56 -3.45 -6.10
CA TYR A 194 7.69 -3.43 -7.27
C TYR A 194 6.37 -4.15 -6.98
N PHE A 195 5.24 -3.46 -7.12
CA PHE A 195 3.90 -4.06 -7.02
C PHE A 195 3.46 -4.64 -8.38
N ASP A 196 4.30 -5.52 -8.93
CA ASP A 196 4.21 -6.21 -10.22
C ASP A 196 3.38 -7.51 -10.16
N ARG A 197 2.94 -7.90 -8.97
CA ARG A 197 2.31 -9.18 -8.61
C ARG A 197 1.28 -8.96 -7.50
N PRO A 198 0.39 -9.94 -7.20
CA PRO A 198 -0.73 -9.72 -6.30
C PRO A 198 -0.33 -9.20 -4.92
N PHE A 199 -1.08 -8.22 -4.42
CA PHE A 199 -0.69 -7.45 -3.24
C PHE A 199 -1.89 -6.97 -2.43
N LEU A 200 -1.66 -6.81 -1.12
CA LEU A 200 -2.59 -6.22 -0.18
C LEU A 200 -2.47 -4.70 -0.20
N ILE A 201 -3.61 -4.01 -0.21
CA ILE A 201 -3.73 -2.59 0.12
C ILE A 201 -4.56 -2.50 1.40
N TYR A 202 -4.15 -1.68 2.36
CA TYR A 202 -5.04 -1.31 3.47
C TYR A 202 -4.85 0.14 3.92
N VAL A 203 -5.91 0.71 4.49
CA VAL A 203 -5.91 2.04 5.10
C VAL A 203 -6.42 1.96 6.53
N LYS A 204 -5.63 2.50 7.47
CA LYS A 204 -5.98 2.59 8.90
C LYS A 204 -5.69 3.97 9.46
N LYS A 205 -6.24 4.31 10.63
CA LYS A 205 -5.78 5.47 11.41
C LYS A 205 -4.41 5.17 12.04
N ARG A 206 -3.59 6.20 12.23
CA ARG A 206 -2.31 6.11 12.95
C ARG A 206 -2.55 5.78 14.43
N GLY A 207 -1.83 4.79 14.95
CA GLY A 207 -1.88 4.31 16.33
C GLY A 207 -1.84 2.77 16.39
N PRO A 208 -1.57 2.18 17.56
CA PRO A 208 -1.63 0.73 17.73
C PRO A 208 -3.07 0.21 17.77
N ASP A 209 -3.99 1.00 18.33
CA ASP A 209 -5.37 0.57 18.68
C ASP A 209 -6.37 0.62 17.51
N TYR A 210 -5.91 1.01 16.31
CA TYR A 210 -6.77 1.19 15.14
C TYR A 210 -6.61 0.07 14.13
N SER A 211 -7.65 -0.76 14.00
CA SER A 211 -7.81 -1.67 12.88
C SER A 211 -7.95 -0.93 11.54
N PRO A 212 -7.57 -1.54 10.41
CA PRO A 212 -7.91 -1.04 9.08
C PRO A 212 -9.43 -0.94 8.87
N PHE A 213 -9.86 0.17 8.29
CA PHE A 213 -11.27 0.41 7.90
C PHE A 213 -11.49 0.21 6.39
N PHE A 214 -10.41 0.08 5.63
CA PHE A 214 -10.40 -0.35 4.24
C PHE A 214 -9.27 -1.35 4.05
N ALA A 215 -9.56 -2.45 3.36
CA ALA A 215 -8.56 -3.40 2.88
C ALA A 215 -9.03 -4.00 1.55
N MET A 216 -8.09 -4.26 0.66
CA MET A 216 -8.33 -4.78 -0.69
C MET A 216 -7.17 -5.69 -1.08
N TRP A 217 -7.48 -6.87 -1.62
CA TRP A 217 -6.48 -7.74 -2.24
C TRP A 217 -6.54 -7.55 -3.75
N VAL A 218 -5.45 -7.05 -4.34
CA VAL A 218 -5.32 -6.82 -5.79
C VAL A 218 -4.74 -8.06 -6.43
N ASP A 219 -5.54 -8.73 -7.27
CA ASP A 219 -5.22 -10.00 -7.93
C ASP A 219 -5.73 -10.06 -9.37
N ASN A 220 -6.05 -8.89 -9.95
CA ASN A 220 -6.32 -8.73 -11.37
C ASN A 220 -5.99 -7.30 -11.80
N ALA A 221 -5.83 -7.09 -13.10
CA ALA A 221 -5.57 -5.77 -13.68
C ALA A 221 -6.87 -5.02 -14.05
N GLU A 222 -8.05 -5.48 -13.63
CA GLU A 222 -9.32 -4.77 -13.84
C GLU A 222 -9.46 -3.56 -12.89
N LEU A 223 -8.75 -3.59 -11.77
CA LEU A 223 -8.68 -2.52 -10.78
C LEU A 223 -7.56 -1.49 -11.06
N LEU A 224 -6.68 -1.80 -12.01
CA LEU A 224 -5.49 -1.03 -12.36
C LEU A 224 -5.76 -0.20 -13.63
N GLU A 225 -5.18 1.00 -13.69
CA GLU A 225 -5.25 1.80 -14.91
C GLU A 225 -4.31 1.21 -15.98
N LYS A 226 -4.85 0.94 -17.18
CA LYS A 226 -4.09 0.33 -18.29
C LYS A 226 -3.16 1.35 -18.95
N PHE A 227 -2.00 0.88 -19.41
CA PHE A 227 -1.04 1.66 -20.19
C PHE A 227 -1.57 2.01 -21.59
#